data_AF-A0AAD2JJ76-F1
#
_entry.id   AF-A0AAD2JJ76-F1
#
_cell.length_a   1.000
_cell.length_b   1.000
_cell.length_c   1.000
_cell.angle_alpha   90.00
_cell.angle_beta   90.00
_cell.angle_gamma   90.00
#
_symmetry.space_group_name_H-M   'P 1'
#
loop_
_entity.id
_entity.type
_entity.pdbx_description
1 polymer ?
#
loop_
_entity_poly.entity_id
_entity_poly.type
_entity_poly.pdbx_seq_one_letter_code
_entity_poly.pdbx_strand_id
1 'polypeptide(L)'
;MMCRLSLYFILLIIIQVAVSELDQLAKVYDNVVDRETAEWLHQECLQVERDHKDIGFRFPLDNPSKYHPVEQFLNQLLLELYPKTNSGDHPLYFVEYWSRSKWMLIMSHADMDEEHHEKLMFSGATGFGKNSLRHPEIGHVLYLKVGRNVRGPTVVWNVTRGGDFADGQENEMVIVPAVEGRLTRFQGDKLHGVPRPGDVYWTVQQDGNQHEPEDLWMRSVLLFNLWPVSKGKPGIVISEANDKEKKPTSQSCNNMQEWKIVEHTPLASDPSEEARTKFKMPLMGDVERRGTEKIVAKLESQSNIKAAMMEESKVTSSIVTGERRKAWFSFMGIEF
;
A
#
# COMPACT_ATOMS: atom_id res chain seq x y z
N MET A 1 44.42 -6.09 25.61
CA MET A 1 43.86 -6.56 24.32
C MET A 1 42.40 -7.03 24.40
N MET A 2 41.67 -6.81 25.52
CA MET A 2 40.28 -7.28 25.70
C MET A 2 39.17 -6.23 25.44
N CYS A 3 39.47 -4.94 25.29
CA CYS A 3 38.43 -3.92 25.04
C CYS A 3 37.96 -3.78 23.57
N ARG A 4 38.65 -4.37 22.58
CA ARG A 4 38.29 -4.21 21.16
C ARG A 4 37.22 -5.17 20.64
N LEU A 5 36.98 -6.30 21.33
CA LEU A 5 35.95 -7.27 20.95
C LEU A 5 34.53 -6.84 21.34
N SER A 6 34.38 -6.04 22.40
CA SER A 6 33.07 -5.58 22.89
C SER A 6 32.41 -4.55 21.95
N LEU A 7 33.20 -3.61 21.41
CA LEU A 7 32.69 -2.59 20.47
C LEU A 7 32.24 -3.19 19.13
N TYR A 8 32.90 -4.25 18.64
CA TYR A 8 32.52 -4.91 17.40
C TYR A 8 31.20 -5.67 17.54
N PHE A 9 30.95 -6.30 18.68
CA PHE A 9 29.69 -6.99 18.98
C PHE A 9 28.52 -6.01 19.11
N ILE A 10 28.72 -4.88 19.78
CA ILE A 10 27.70 -3.84 19.91
C ILE A 10 27.39 -3.21 18.53
N LEU A 11 28.42 -2.96 17.70
CA LEU A 11 28.22 -2.44 16.35
C LEU A 11 27.48 -3.43 15.45
N LEU A 12 27.79 -4.73 15.53
CA LEU A 12 27.06 -5.78 14.80
C LEU A 12 25.60 -5.88 15.25
N ILE A 13 25.31 -5.78 16.55
CA ILE A 13 23.93 -5.78 17.06
C ILE A 13 23.17 -4.53 16.58
N ILE A 14 23.80 -3.35 16.60
CA ILE A 14 23.18 -2.11 16.10
C ILE A 14 22.90 -2.20 14.59
N ILE A 15 23.82 -2.75 13.80
CA ILE A 15 23.62 -2.97 12.36
C ILE A 15 22.49 -4.00 12.13
N GLN A 16 22.45 -5.10 12.88
CA GLN A 16 21.40 -6.12 12.75
C GLN A 16 20.00 -5.56 13.06
N VAL A 17 19.89 -4.71 14.10
CA VAL A 17 18.62 -4.07 14.48
C VAL A 17 18.19 -3.04 13.44
N ALA A 18 19.12 -2.24 12.91
CA ALA A 18 18.83 -1.24 11.88
C ALA A 18 18.45 -1.84 10.51
N VAL A 19 18.95 -3.04 10.19
CA VAL A 19 18.58 -3.76 8.96
C VAL A 19 17.18 -4.42 9.09
N SER A 20 16.78 -4.85 10.29
CA SER A 20 15.48 -5.52 10.50
C SER A 20 14.25 -4.64 10.26
N GLU A 21 14.41 -3.32 10.30
CA GLU A 21 13.29 -2.39 10.10
C GLU A 21 12.84 -2.24 8.64
N LEU A 22 13.54 -2.84 7.65
CA LEU A 22 13.12 -2.82 6.25
C LEU A 22 12.75 -4.22 5.70
N ASP A 23 12.82 -5.27 6.52
CA ASP A 23 12.67 -6.66 6.04
C ASP A 23 11.22 -7.09 5.82
N GLN A 24 10.24 -6.41 6.41
CA GLN A 24 8.82 -6.77 6.22
C GLN A 24 8.24 -6.08 4.98
N LEU A 25 7.57 -6.86 4.12
CA LEU A 25 6.89 -6.37 2.92
C LEU A 25 5.88 -5.24 3.21
N ALA A 26 5.21 -5.31 4.36
CA ALA A 26 4.38 -4.25 4.91
C ALA A 26 4.61 -4.16 6.42
N LYS A 27 4.52 -2.96 6.99
CA LYS A 27 4.42 -2.73 8.43
C LYS A 27 3.01 -2.30 8.75
N VAL A 28 2.44 -2.85 9.82
CA VAL A 28 1.06 -2.57 10.23
C VAL A 28 1.04 -2.10 11.68
N TYR A 29 0.31 -1.00 11.92
CA TYR A 29 0.13 -0.39 13.23
C TYR A 29 -1.36 -0.28 13.53
N ASP A 30 -1.78 -0.81 14.66
CA ASP A 30 -3.11 -0.58 15.23
C ASP A 30 -3.07 0.59 16.21
N ASN A 31 -4.24 1.18 16.46
CA ASN A 31 -4.40 2.29 17.40
C ASN A 31 -3.62 3.55 17.00
N VAL A 32 -3.49 3.84 15.71
CA VAL A 32 -2.85 5.06 15.20
C VAL A 32 -3.73 6.29 15.42
N VAL A 33 -5.04 6.12 15.26
CA VAL A 33 -6.05 7.12 15.62
C VAL A 33 -7.11 6.46 16.49
N ASP A 34 -7.63 7.20 17.46
CA ASP A 34 -8.82 6.79 18.19
C ASP A 34 -10.09 6.99 17.34
N ARG A 35 -11.22 6.52 17.87
CA ARG A 35 -12.50 6.56 17.16
C ARG A 35 -13.00 7.98 16.89
N GLU A 36 -12.77 8.90 17.82
CA GLU A 36 -13.22 10.30 17.68
C GLU A 36 -12.44 10.99 16.56
N THR A 37 -11.11 10.85 16.57
CA THR A 37 -10.21 11.35 15.55
C THR A 37 -10.50 10.73 14.19
N ALA A 38 -10.76 9.42 14.14
CA ALA A 38 -11.07 8.72 12.90
C ALA A 38 -12.38 9.20 12.26
N GLU A 39 -13.43 9.41 13.06
CA GLU A 39 -14.71 9.96 12.57
C GLU A 39 -14.54 11.41 12.10
N TRP A 40 -13.83 12.25 12.86
CA TRP A 40 -13.52 13.61 12.44
C TRP A 40 -12.76 13.61 11.10
N LEU A 41 -11.69 12.83 10.98
CA LEU A 41 -10.86 12.78 9.79
C LEU A 41 -11.62 12.21 8.59
N HIS A 42 -12.55 11.27 8.82
CA HIS A 42 -13.48 10.80 7.79
C HIS A 42 -14.32 11.94 7.22
N GLN A 43 -14.89 12.81 8.07
CA GLN A 43 -15.68 13.96 7.61
C GLN A 43 -14.84 14.98 6.82
N GLU A 44 -13.59 15.23 7.24
CA GLU A 44 -12.66 16.07 6.49
C GLU A 44 -12.27 15.44 5.15
N CYS A 45 -12.05 14.12 5.11
CA CYS A 45 -11.77 13.37 3.89
C CYS A 45 -12.93 13.41 2.88
N LEU A 46 -14.18 13.34 3.35
CA LEU A 46 -15.36 13.50 2.47
C LEU A 46 -15.42 14.87 1.78
N GLN A 47 -14.80 15.91 2.34
CA GLN A 47 -14.66 17.20 1.66
C GLN A 47 -13.61 17.11 0.56
N VAL A 48 -12.43 16.54 0.86
CA VAL A 48 -11.35 16.33 -0.11
C VAL A 48 -11.80 15.44 -1.28
N GLU A 49 -12.54 14.36 -1.03
CA GLU A 49 -13.03 13.44 -2.06
C GLU A 49 -13.94 14.16 -3.07
N ARG A 50 -14.76 15.13 -2.61
CA ARG A 50 -15.65 15.92 -3.47
C ARG A 50 -14.90 16.88 -4.40
N ASP A 51 -13.72 17.34 -3.98
CA ASP A 51 -12.94 18.31 -4.74
C ASP A 51 -12.13 17.67 -5.88
N HIS A 52 -12.01 16.33 -5.92
CA HIS A 52 -11.41 15.53 -7.01
C HIS A 52 -10.06 16.02 -7.54
N LYS A 53 -9.16 16.48 -6.66
CA LYS A 53 -7.83 16.93 -7.04
C LYS A 53 -6.77 16.03 -6.44
N ASP A 54 -5.81 15.60 -7.26
CA ASP A 54 -4.55 14.99 -6.80
C ASP A 54 -3.72 16.10 -6.15
N ILE A 55 -3.94 16.24 -4.84
CA ILE A 55 -3.31 17.26 -4.01
C ILE A 55 -2.24 16.64 -3.14
N GLY A 56 -1.24 17.45 -2.86
CA GLY A 56 -0.19 17.11 -1.93
C GLY A 56 0.41 18.33 -1.27
N PHE A 57 1.30 18.10 -0.33
CA PHE A 57 2.01 19.17 0.37
C PHE A 57 3.48 18.78 0.54
N ARG A 58 4.31 19.74 0.94
CA ARG A 58 5.71 19.47 1.29
C ARG A 58 5.80 19.14 2.78
N PHE A 59 6.39 18.01 3.11
CA PHE A 59 6.69 17.61 4.48
C PHE A 59 8.18 17.90 4.81
N PRO A 60 8.47 18.41 6.01
CA PRO A 60 7.52 18.91 7.02
C PRO A 60 6.88 20.24 6.61
N LEU A 61 5.70 20.55 7.16
CA LEU A 61 5.03 21.83 6.99
C LEU A 61 5.70 22.92 7.85
N ASP A 62 6.06 24.05 7.23
CA ASP A 62 6.68 25.19 7.93
C ASP A 62 5.67 25.92 8.85
N ASN A 63 4.42 26.07 8.40
CA ASN A 63 3.36 26.72 9.17
C ASN A 63 2.03 25.94 9.01
N PRO A 64 1.82 24.86 9.79
CA PRO A 64 0.68 23.97 9.63
C PRO A 64 -0.68 24.67 9.67
N SER A 65 -0.86 25.74 10.45
CA SER A 65 -2.15 26.43 10.57
C SER A 65 -2.65 27.05 9.26
N LYS A 66 -1.79 27.18 8.24
CA LYS A 66 -2.17 27.68 6.91
C LYS A 66 -2.69 26.60 5.96
N TYR A 67 -2.62 25.33 6.34
CA TYR A 67 -2.93 24.17 5.49
C TYR A 67 -4.28 23.52 5.83
N HIS A 68 -4.78 22.67 4.95
CA HIS A 68 -6.02 21.94 5.18
C HIS A 68 -5.93 21.07 6.45
N PRO A 69 -7.02 20.86 7.22
CA PRO A 69 -6.95 20.04 8.42
C PRO A 69 -6.41 18.61 8.21
N VAL A 70 -6.70 18.00 7.05
CA VAL A 70 -6.10 16.71 6.65
C VAL A 70 -4.57 16.80 6.52
N GLU A 71 -4.04 17.87 5.94
CA GLU A 71 -2.60 18.09 5.77
C GLU A 71 -1.92 18.37 7.11
N GLN A 72 -2.58 19.11 8.00
CA GLN A 72 -2.12 19.32 9.38
C GLN A 72 -2.03 17.99 10.13
N PHE A 73 -3.06 17.16 10.03
CA PHE A 73 -3.08 15.83 10.63
C PHE A 73 -1.98 14.93 10.05
N LEU A 74 -1.87 14.84 8.72
CA LEU A 74 -0.84 14.04 8.05
C LEU A 74 0.56 14.52 8.43
N ASN A 75 0.78 15.83 8.54
CA ASN A 75 2.06 16.36 9.00
C ASN A 75 2.41 15.87 10.42
N GLN A 76 1.47 15.89 11.36
CA GLN A 76 1.69 15.36 12.72
C GLN A 76 1.95 13.85 12.70
N LEU A 77 1.14 13.08 11.96
CA LEU A 77 1.34 11.64 11.80
C LEU A 77 2.72 11.30 11.23
N LEU A 78 3.18 12.06 10.23
CA LEU A 78 4.49 11.88 9.62
C LEU A 78 5.64 12.32 10.54
N LEU A 79 5.44 13.31 11.41
CA LEU A 79 6.44 13.67 12.42
C LEU A 79 6.65 12.56 13.45
N GLU A 80 5.57 11.86 13.85
CA GLU A 80 5.63 10.66 14.71
C GLU A 80 6.30 9.49 13.97
N LEU A 81 5.88 9.20 12.74
CA LEU A 81 6.35 8.04 11.97
C LEU A 81 7.78 8.19 11.44
N TYR A 82 8.20 9.42 11.14
CA TYR A 82 9.53 9.75 10.61
C TYR A 82 10.21 10.79 11.49
N PRO A 83 10.70 10.37 12.68
CA PRO A 83 11.40 11.26 13.58
C PRO A 83 12.69 11.78 12.93
N LYS A 84 13.25 12.83 13.54
CA LYS A 84 14.48 13.45 13.07
C LYS A 84 15.60 12.42 12.90
N THR A 85 16.31 12.55 11.79
CA THR A 85 17.52 11.76 11.52
C THR A 85 18.63 12.14 12.50
N ASN A 86 19.75 11.39 12.48
CA ASN A 86 20.92 11.70 13.30
C ASN A 86 21.51 13.10 13.04
N SER A 87 21.22 13.73 11.90
CA SER A 87 21.62 15.12 11.62
C SER A 87 20.70 16.16 12.27
N GLY A 88 19.60 15.74 12.91
CA GLY A 88 18.64 16.62 13.57
C GLY A 88 17.51 17.13 12.66
N ASP A 89 17.49 16.72 11.39
CA ASP A 89 16.50 17.13 10.39
C ASP A 89 15.52 16.01 10.07
N HIS A 90 14.27 16.39 9.76
CA HIS A 90 13.29 15.46 9.20
C HIS A 90 13.58 15.18 7.72
N PRO A 91 13.26 13.99 7.20
CA PRO A 91 13.35 13.72 5.78
C PRO A 91 12.37 14.62 5.01
N LEU A 92 12.77 15.02 3.80
CA LEU A 92 12.01 15.92 2.96
C LEU A 92 11.22 15.15 1.90
N TYR A 93 9.89 15.28 1.96
CA TYR A 93 8.97 14.60 1.06
C TYR A 93 7.99 15.57 0.41
N PHE A 94 7.57 15.25 -0.81
CA PHE A 94 6.25 15.61 -1.28
C PHE A 94 5.28 14.51 -0.84
N VAL A 95 4.21 14.89 -0.17
CA VAL A 95 3.16 14.00 0.31
C VAL A 95 1.99 14.14 -0.64
N GLU A 96 1.71 13.12 -1.42
CA GLU A 96 0.50 13.00 -2.21
C GLU A 96 -0.55 12.29 -1.36
N TYR A 97 -1.80 12.74 -1.37
CA TYR A 97 -2.84 12.05 -0.61
C TYR A 97 -4.21 12.13 -1.29
N TRP A 98 -5.00 11.08 -1.09
CA TRP A 98 -6.39 11.04 -1.51
C TRP A 98 -7.19 10.19 -0.52
N SER A 99 -8.50 10.34 -0.54
CA SER A 99 -9.39 9.55 0.31
C SER A 99 -10.44 8.82 -0.52
N ARG A 100 -10.99 7.76 0.07
CA ARG A 100 -12.10 7.02 -0.52
C ARG A 100 -12.97 6.52 0.61
N SER A 101 -14.24 6.89 0.59
CA SER A 101 -15.25 6.47 1.59
C SER A 101 -15.94 5.14 1.22
N LYS A 102 -15.96 4.81 -0.07
CA LYS A 102 -16.68 3.65 -0.61
C LYS A 102 -15.80 2.41 -0.67
N TRP A 103 -16.34 1.31 -0.16
CA TRP A 103 -15.76 -0.01 -0.43
C TRP A 103 -15.96 -0.32 -1.91
N MET A 104 -14.90 -0.71 -2.61
CA MET A 104 -14.91 -1.09 -4.03
C MET A 104 -13.67 -1.90 -4.38
N LEU A 105 -13.73 -2.63 -5.50
CA LEU A 105 -12.60 -3.38 -6.00
C LEU A 105 -11.55 -2.40 -6.50
N ILE A 106 -10.33 -2.58 -6.03
CA ILE A 106 -9.16 -1.89 -6.58
C ILE A 106 -8.26 -2.96 -7.16
N MET A 107 -8.13 -2.96 -8.49
CA MET A 107 -7.26 -3.90 -9.21
C MET A 107 -5.81 -3.72 -8.76
N SER A 108 -5.02 -4.78 -8.85
CA SER A 108 -3.63 -4.74 -8.39
C SER A 108 -2.79 -3.82 -9.25
N HIS A 109 -2.06 -2.91 -8.61
CA HIS A 109 -1.24 -1.89 -9.26
C HIS A 109 -0.09 -1.45 -8.36
N ALA A 110 0.93 -0.84 -8.96
CA ALA A 110 1.85 0.03 -8.23
C ALA A 110 1.43 1.48 -8.52
N ASP A 111 1.60 2.34 -7.53
CA ASP A 111 1.40 3.78 -7.71
C ASP A 111 2.57 4.35 -8.49
N MET A 112 2.31 5.33 -9.34
CA MET A 112 3.32 5.90 -10.22
C MET A 112 3.02 7.36 -10.54
N ASP A 113 4.07 8.07 -10.94
CA ASP A 113 3.98 9.45 -11.39
C ASP A 113 3.37 9.47 -12.80
N GLU A 114 2.03 9.55 -12.87
CA GLU A 114 1.27 9.47 -14.12
C GLU A 114 1.67 10.60 -15.09
N GLU A 115 1.89 11.83 -14.62
CA GLU A 115 2.34 12.93 -15.48
C GLU A 115 3.73 12.66 -16.06
N HIS A 116 4.65 12.10 -15.26
CA HIS A 116 5.96 11.70 -15.76
C HIS A 116 5.85 10.62 -16.83
N HIS A 117 5.00 9.61 -16.60
CA HIS A 117 4.75 8.54 -17.55
C HIS A 117 4.14 9.04 -18.86
N GLU A 118 3.10 9.87 -18.78
CA GLU A 118 2.48 10.48 -19.97
C GLU A 118 3.50 11.26 -20.80
N LYS A 119 4.32 12.10 -20.16
CA LYS A 119 5.40 12.85 -20.85
C LYS A 119 6.40 11.93 -21.54
N LEU A 120 6.76 10.81 -20.91
CA LEU A 120 7.63 9.81 -21.54
C LEU A 120 6.96 9.24 -22.80
N MET A 121 5.69 8.84 -22.71
CA MET A 121 4.93 8.28 -23.83
C MET A 121 4.80 9.27 -25.01
N PHE A 122 4.50 10.55 -24.72
CA PHE A 122 4.37 11.59 -25.75
C PHE A 122 5.68 11.95 -26.44
N SER A 123 6.82 11.75 -25.79
CA SER A 123 8.13 12.09 -26.37
C SER A 123 8.60 11.13 -27.48
N GLY A 124 7.81 10.10 -27.83
CA GLY A 124 8.18 9.12 -28.85
C GLY A 124 9.40 8.28 -28.43
N ALA A 125 9.67 8.25 -27.13
CA ALA A 125 10.77 7.59 -26.47
C ALA A 125 10.60 6.05 -26.51
N THR A 126 10.69 5.47 -27.71
CA THR A 126 10.62 4.02 -27.93
C THR A 126 11.95 3.39 -27.51
N GLY A 127 12.05 2.91 -26.28
CA GLY A 127 13.25 2.20 -25.81
C GLY A 127 13.61 2.39 -24.34
N PHE A 128 12.76 3.06 -23.54
CA PHE A 128 13.05 3.20 -22.12
C PHE A 128 12.85 1.86 -21.40
N GLY A 129 13.95 1.36 -20.85
CA GLY A 129 13.99 0.11 -20.12
C GLY A 129 13.13 0.14 -18.85
N LYS A 130 13.06 -1.02 -18.19
CA LYS A 130 12.29 -1.32 -16.97
C LYS A 130 12.44 -0.31 -15.79
N ASN A 131 13.32 0.69 -15.88
CA ASN A 131 13.61 1.67 -14.82
C ASN A 131 13.04 3.07 -15.07
N SER A 132 12.19 3.28 -16.08
CA SER A 132 11.63 4.59 -16.40
C SER A 132 10.41 4.98 -15.57
N LEU A 133 9.70 4.00 -15.00
CA LEU A 133 8.56 4.29 -14.14
C LEU A 133 9.06 4.81 -12.80
N ARG A 134 8.50 5.95 -12.41
CA ARG A 134 8.81 6.60 -11.14
C ARG A 134 7.69 6.29 -10.16
N HIS A 135 8.06 5.67 -9.04
CA HIS A 135 7.17 5.25 -7.97
C HIS A 135 7.40 6.10 -6.71
N PRO A 136 6.40 6.21 -5.81
CA PRO A 136 6.65 6.75 -4.49
C PRO A 136 7.67 5.86 -3.75
N GLU A 137 8.38 6.43 -2.79
CA GLU A 137 9.26 5.62 -1.95
C GLU A 137 8.44 4.77 -0.97
N ILE A 138 7.35 5.33 -0.46
CA ILE A 138 6.54 4.71 0.58
C ILE A 138 5.06 4.99 0.31
N GLY A 139 4.25 3.94 0.33
CA GLY A 139 2.79 4.01 0.30
C GLY A 139 2.19 3.76 1.69
N HIS A 140 1.08 4.43 1.98
CA HIS A 140 0.35 4.27 3.24
C HIS A 140 -1.16 4.16 3.03
N VAL A 141 -1.80 3.36 3.87
CA VAL A 141 -3.26 3.24 3.95
C VAL A 141 -3.69 3.34 5.40
N LEU A 142 -4.38 4.42 5.77
CA LEU A 142 -4.99 4.62 7.07
C LEU A 142 -6.49 4.34 6.99
N TYR A 143 -6.98 3.38 7.77
CA TYR A 143 -8.39 3.02 7.86
C TYR A 143 -9.10 3.92 8.88
N LEU A 144 -10.11 4.65 8.43
CA LEU A 144 -10.84 5.62 9.25
C LEU A 144 -12.16 5.05 9.76
N LYS A 145 -12.93 4.42 8.86
CA LYS A 145 -14.24 3.88 9.17
C LYS A 145 -14.50 2.62 8.38
N VAL A 146 -14.89 1.54 9.04
CA VAL A 146 -15.04 0.23 8.42
C VAL A 146 -16.38 -0.38 8.85
N GLY A 147 -17.28 -0.54 7.89
CA GLY A 147 -18.56 -1.19 8.09
C GLY A 147 -18.40 -2.66 8.45
N ARG A 148 -19.26 -3.17 9.33
CA ARG A 148 -19.17 -4.55 9.87
C ARG A 148 -19.22 -5.66 8.81
N ASN A 149 -19.73 -5.39 7.61
CA ASN A 149 -19.83 -6.37 6.52
C ASN A 149 -18.67 -6.26 5.52
N VAL A 150 -17.77 -5.27 5.64
CA VAL A 150 -16.62 -5.13 4.76
C VAL A 150 -15.70 -6.34 4.93
N ARG A 151 -15.53 -7.10 3.85
CA ARG A 151 -14.65 -8.27 3.77
C ARG A 151 -13.80 -8.17 2.50
N GLY A 152 -12.67 -7.47 2.62
CA GLY A 152 -11.81 -7.14 1.49
C GLY A 152 -10.56 -6.43 1.99
N PRO A 153 -9.43 -7.13 2.10
CA PRO A 153 -8.20 -6.60 2.68
C PRO A 153 -7.49 -5.67 1.70
N THR A 154 -6.55 -4.87 2.21
CA THR A 154 -5.44 -4.43 1.35
C THR A 154 -4.49 -5.60 1.21
N VAL A 155 -4.12 -5.94 -0.03
CA VAL A 155 -3.14 -6.97 -0.32
C VAL A 155 -1.91 -6.31 -0.90
N VAL A 156 -0.72 -6.67 -0.42
CA VAL A 156 0.58 -6.19 -0.92
C VAL A 156 1.38 -7.41 -1.37
N TRP A 157 1.99 -7.36 -2.55
CA TRP A 157 2.83 -8.43 -3.08
C TRP A 157 4.29 -7.99 -3.13
N ASN A 158 5.22 -8.92 -2.90
CA ASN A 158 6.66 -8.66 -3.03
C ASN A 158 7.13 -8.70 -4.49
N VAL A 159 6.41 -7.98 -5.36
CA VAL A 159 6.74 -7.75 -6.76
C VAL A 159 6.40 -6.32 -7.12
N THR A 160 7.03 -5.78 -8.15
CA THR A 160 6.77 -4.40 -8.59
C THR A 160 5.86 -4.36 -9.81
N ARG A 161 5.78 -5.46 -10.58
CA ARG A 161 4.97 -5.54 -11.80
C ARG A 161 4.24 -6.86 -11.93
N GLY A 162 3.16 -6.87 -12.72
CA GLY A 162 2.39 -8.08 -12.99
C GLY A 162 3.17 -9.12 -13.80
N GLY A 163 4.16 -8.69 -14.56
CA GLY A 163 5.10 -9.58 -15.27
C GLY A 163 6.08 -10.33 -14.37
N ASP A 164 6.28 -9.89 -13.13
CA ASP A 164 7.27 -10.48 -12.21
C ASP A 164 6.75 -11.75 -11.52
N PHE A 165 5.48 -12.10 -11.69
CA PHE A 165 4.96 -13.43 -11.39
C PHE A 165 5.45 -14.43 -12.45
N ALA A 166 6.76 -14.67 -12.49
CA ALA A 166 7.36 -15.65 -13.38
C ALA A 166 6.85 -17.06 -13.05
N ASP A 167 6.83 -17.91 -14.06
CA ASP A 167 6.32 -19.28 -13.97
C ASP A 167 7.03 -20.06 -12.86
N GLY A 168 6.29 -20.43 -11.81
CA GLY A 168 6.84 -21.20 -10.70
C GLY A 168 7.66 -20.39 -9.68
N GLN A 169 7.79 -19.07 -9.84
CA GLN A 169 8.46 -18.23 -8.85
C GLN A 169 7.55 -18.01 -7.64
N GLU A 170 8.11 -18.26 -6.47
CA GLU A 170 7.49 -17.97 -5.18
C GLU A 170 7.68 -16.49 -4.84
N ASN A 171 6.58 -15.87 -4.41
CA ASN A 171 6.53 -14.47 -4.02
C ASN A 171 5.77 -14.36 -2.70
N GLU A 172 6.22 -13.48 -1.83
CA GLU A 172 5.49 -13.16 -0.61
C GLU A 172 4.28 -12.28 -0.93
N MET A 173 3.18 -12.54 -0.23
CA MET A 173 1.98 -11.73 -0.23
C MET A 173 1.57 -11.47 1.21
N VAL A 174 1.26 -10.21 1.55
CA VAL A 174 0.71 -9.81 2.85
C VAL A 174 -0.73 -9.36 2.67
N ILE A 175 -1.61 -9.87 3.52
CA ILE A 175 -3.04 -9.60 3.57
C ILE A 175 -3.33 -8.80 4.83
N VAL A 176 -3.83 -7.57 4.67
CA VAL A 176 -4.13 -6.66 5.77
C VAL A 176 -5.64 -6.39 5.84
N PRO A 177 -6.34 -6.95 6.85
CA PRO A 177 -7.74 -6.65 7.09
C PRO A 177 -7.99 -5.16 7.35
N ALA A 178 -9.15 -4.69 6.91
CA ALA A 178 -9.62 -3.33 7.17
C ALA A 178 -10.06 -3.22 8.64
N VAL A 179 -9.30 -2.50 9.46
CA VAL A 179 -9.57 -2.27 10.88
C VAL A 179 -9.52 -0.78 11.14
N GLU A 180 -10.54 -0.20 11.78
CA GLU A 180 -10.55 1.23 12.11
C GLU A 180 -9.32 1.62 12.95
N GLY A 181 -8.68 2.74 12.60
CA GLY A 181 -7.48 3.22 13.26
C GLY A 181 -6.19 2.46 12.90
N ARG A 182 -6.25 1.52 11.96
CA ARG A 182 -5.06 0.80 11.45
C ARG A 182 -4.35 1.58 10.36
N LEU A 183 -3.04 1.68 10.45
CA LEU A 183 -2.15 2.18 9.41
C LEU A 183 -1.35 1.02 8.80
N THR A 184 -1.37 0.92 7.48
CA THR A 184 -0.49 0.03 6.71
C THR A 184 0.56 0.87 6.00
N ARG A 185 1.83 0.49 6.08
CA ARG A 185 2.97 1.12 5.41
C ARG A 185 3.71 0.08 4.56
N PHE A 186 4.01 0.37 3.31
CA PHE A 186 4.74 -0.53 2.41
C PHE A 186 5.61 0.26 1.41
N GLN A 187 6.53 -0.43 0.75
CA GLN A 187 7.36 0.19 -0.31
C GLN A 187 6.48 0.62 -1.49
N GLY A 188 6.63 1.86 -1.94
CA GLY A 188 5.70 2.47 -2.91
C GLY A 188 5.76 1.88 -4.33
N ASP A 189 6.79 1.10 -4.65
CA ASP A 189 6.94 0.39 -5.93
C ASP A 189 6.26 -0.98 -5.94
N LYS A 190 5.72 -1.45 -4.80
CA LYS A 190 5.10 -2.77 -4.69
C LYS A 190 3.71 -2.77 -5.29
N LEU A 191 3.37 -3.87 -5.96
CA LEU A 191 1.99 -4.14 -6.33
C LEU A 191 1.16 -4.25 -5.06
N HIS A 192 0.00 -3.60 -5.10
CA HIS A 192 -1.01 -3.68 -4.06
C HIS A 192 -2.42 -3.49 -4.65
N GLY A 193 -3.43 -3.95 -3.93
CA GLY A 193 -4.81 -3.96 -4.41
C GLY A 193 -5.81 -4.25 -3.31
N VAL A 194 -7.09 -4.15 -3.63
CA VAL A 194 -8.20 -4.40 -2.70
C VAL A 194 -9.21 -5.32 -3.38
N PRO A 195 -9.11 -6.66 -3.22
CA PRO A 195 -10.13 -7.57 -3.74
C PRO A 195 -11.45 -7.34 -3.01
N ARG A 196 -12.48 -6.90 -3.74
CA ARG A 196 -13.81 -6.58 -3.22
C ARG A 196 -14.91 -7.34 -3.97
N PRO A 197 -15.59 -8.31 -3.34
CA PRO A 197 -15.23 -8.92 -2.06
C PRO A 197 -13.88 -9.64 -2.17
N GLY A 198 -13.33 -10.11 -1.05
CA GLY A 198 -12.08 -10.91 -1.05
C GLY A 198 -12.11 -12.11 -2.01
N ASP A 199 -13.30 -12.54 -2.46
CA ASP A 199 -13.54 -13.61 -3.41
C ASP A 199 -13.38 -13.24 -4.90
N VAL A 200 -13.23 -11.96 -5.29
CA VAL A 200 -13.08 -11.56 -6.70
C VAL A 200 -11.92 -12.28 -7.36
N TYR A 201 -10.88 -12.60 -6.61
CA TYR A 201 -9.76 -13.37 -7.13
C TYR A 201 -10.13 -14.80 -7.55
N TRP A 202 -11.28 -15.32 -7.12
CA TRP A 202 -11.79 -16.64 -7.49
C TRP A 202 -12.87 -16.58 -8.57
N THR A 203 -13.64 -15.49 -8.65
CA THR A 203 -14.82 -15.41 -9.52
C THR A 203 -14.62 -14.50 -10.74
N VAL A 204 -13.72 -13.52 -10.68
CA VAL A 204 -13.47 -12.46 -11.69
C VAL A 204 -14.71 -11.60 -12.03
N GLN A 205 -15.88 -11.93 -11.51
CA GLN A 205 -17.11 -11.14 -11.69
C GLN A 205 -17.00 -9.88 -10.84
N GLN A 206 -17.10 -8.71 -11.48
CA GLN A 206 -16.95 -7.39 -10.86
C GLN A 206 -18.31 -6.75 -10.53
N ASP A 207 -19.38 -7.54 -10.59
CA ASP A 207 -20.74 -7.02 -10.64
C ASP A 207 -21.28 -6.82 -9.22
N GLY A 208 -21.57 -5.56 -8.85
CA GLY A 208 -22.25 -5.23 -7.60
C GLY A 208 -21.59 -4.13 -6.78
N ASN A 209 -21.35 -2.96 -7.38
CA ASN A 209 -20.69 -1.85 -6.67
C ASN A 209 -21.59 -1.10 -5.66
N GLN A 210 -22.87 -1.47 -5.56
CA GLN A 210 -23.82 -0.85 -4.64
C GLN A 210 -24.28 -1.87 -3.62
N HIS A 211 -23.89 -1.67 -2.37
CA HIS A 211 -24.42 -2.40 -1.23
C HIS A 211 -25.10 -1.41 -0.30
N GLU A 212 -26.32 -1.75 0.09
CA GLU A 212 -27.12 -1.01 1.05
C GLU A 212 -27.30 -1.84 2.33
N PRO A 213 -27.39 -1.20 3.51
CA PRO A 213 -27.14 0.22 3.74
C PRO A 213 -25.63 0.55 3.77
N GLU A 214 -25.28 1.76 3.33
CA GLU A 214 -23.88 2.21 3.11
C GLU A 214 -23.01 2.08 4.37
N ASP A 215 -23.57 2.31 5.56
CA ASP A 215 -22.88 2.22 6.85
C ASP A 215 -22.31 0.82 7.14
N LEU A 216 -23.00 -0.23 6.69
CA LEU A 216 -22.55 -1.61 6.90
C LEU A 216 -21.43 -2.03 5.97
N TRP A 217 -21.28 -1.34 4.84
CA TRP A 217 -20.34 -1.68 3.77
C TRP A 217 -19.32 -0.56 3.49
N MET A 218 -19.23 0.44 4.36
CA MET A 218 -18.32 1.57 4.24
C MET A 218 -16.87 1.13 4.44
N ARG A 219 -15.96 1.62 3.61
CA ARG A 219 -14.52 1.48 3.82
C ARG A 219 -13.90 2.84 3.57
N SER A 220 -13.91 3.68 4.60
CA SER A 220 -13.25 4.98 4.57
C SER A 220 -11.77 4.82 4.84
N VAL A 221 -10.97 5.24 3.87
CA VAL A 221 -9.51 5.23 3.94
C VAL A 221 -8.93 6.58 3.54
N LEU A 222 -7.85 6.96 4.19
CA LEU A 222 -6.93 8.00 3.75
C LEU A 222 -5.66 7.30 3.23
N LEU A 223 -5.36 7.50 1.95
CA LEU A 223 -4.16 7.00 1.30
C LEU A 223 -3.19 8.15 1.12
N PHE A 224 -1.90 7.88 1.36
CA PHE A 224 -0.89 8.88 1.12
C PHE A 224 0.47 8.27 0.76
N ASN A 225 1.10 8.90 -0.21
CA ASN A 225 2.36 8.51 -0.82
C ASN A 225 3.45 9.51 -0.51
N LEU A 226 4.65 9.00 -0.23
CA LEU A 226 5.83 9.81 0.05
C LEU A 226 6.78 9.78 -1.13
N TRP A 227 7.00 10.95 -1.71
CA TRP A 227 7.87 11.17 -2.86
C TRP A 227 9.12 11.94 -2.42
N PRO A 228 10.32 11.35 -2.46
CA PRO A 228 11.53 12.03 -2.00
C PRO A 228 11.75 13.32 -2.79
N VAL A 229 11.98 14.43 -2.10
CA VAL A 229 12.25 15.72 -2.76
C VAL A 229 13.50 15.64 -3.64
N SER A 230 14.47 14.79 -3.26
CA SER A 230 15.69 14.52 -4.03
C SER A 230 15.43 13.88 -5.40
N LYS A 231 14.27 13.25 -5.62
CA LYS A 231 13.85 12.67 -6.90
C LYS A 231 12.98 13.62 -7.73
N GLY A 232 12.84 14.87 -7.30
CA GLY A 232 12.02 15.89 -7.96
C GLY A 232 10.55 15.83 -7.57
N LYS A 233 9.79 16.86 -7.95
CA LYS A 233 8.35 16.95 -7.68
C LYS A 233 7.59 15.92 -8.53
N PRO A 234 6.64 15.15 -7.98
CA PRO A 234 5.75 14.31 -8.78
C PRO A 234 4.70 15.18 -9.50
N GLY A 235 3.97 14.60 -10.45
CA GLY A 235 2.92 15.29 -11.21
C GLY A 235 1.65 15.65 -10.45
N ILE A 236 1.78 16.12 -9.20
CA ILE A 236 0.66 16.47 -8.31
C ILE A 236 0.58 17.98 -8.09
N VAL A 237 -0.60 18.46 -7.71
CA VAL A 237 -0.78 19.84 -7.28
C VAL A 237 -0.29 19.97 -5.84
N ILE A 238 0.68 20.86 -5.60
CA ILE A 238 1.16 21.12 -4.24
C ILE A 238 0.34 22.27 -3.67
N SER A 239 -0.36 22.00 -2.57
CA SER A 239 -1.07 22.99 -1.77
C SER A 239 -0.10 24.07 -1.31
N GLU A 240 -0.47 25.32 -1.51
CA GLU A 240 0.26 26.46 -0.95
C GLU A 240 -0.36 26.87 0.39
N ALA A 241 0.46 27.41 1.27
CA ALA A 241 0.00 27.96 2.54
C ALA A 241 -0.99 29.10 2.26
N ASN A 242 -2.20 29.01 2.81
CA ASN A 242 -3.16 30.11 2.68
C ASN A 242 -2.68 31.37 3.40
N ASP A 243 -2.95 32.54 2.82
CA ASP A 243 -2.66 33.84 3.44
C ASP A 243 -3.43 34.05 4.75
N LYS A 244 -4.57 33.37 4.89
CA LYS A 244 -5.37 33.37 6.12
C LYS A 244 -5.04 32.14 6.94
N GLU A 245 -4.67 32.37 8.20
CA GLU A 245 -4.55 31.30 9.19
C GLU A 245 -5.90 30.59 9.34
N LYS A 246 -5.87 29.26 9.21
CA LYS A 246 -6.97 28.40 9.63
C LYS A 246 -6.78 28.06 11.10
N LYS A 247 -7.88 27.79 11.79
CA LYS A 247 -7.84 27.31 13.17
C LYS A 247 -7.02 26.01 13.20
N PRO A 248 -5.99 25.88 14.07
CA PRO A 248 -5.30 24.62 14.25
C PRO A 248 -6.29 23.51 14.58
N THR A 249 -6.11 22.34 13.98
CA THR A 249 -6.88 21.16 14.40
C THR A 249 -6.50 20.78 15.83
N SER A 250 -7.50 20.45 16.65
CA SER A 250 -7.29 19.87 17.98
C SER A 250 -7.14 18.36 17.94
N GLN A 251 -7.42 17.74 16.79
CA GLN A 251 -7.34 16.30 16.60
C GLN A 251 -5.97 15.92 16.03
N SER A 252 -5.36 14.88 16.61
CA SER A 252 -4.03 14.36 16.22
C SER A 252 -4.07 12.84 16.22
N CYS A 253 -3.07 12.20 15.59
CA CYS A 253 -2.85 10.78 15.84
C CYS A 253 -2.48 10.56 17.31
N ASN A 254 -2.67 9.33 17.78
CA ASN A 254 -2.13 8.91 19.08
C ASN A 254 -0.61 8.99 19.04
N ASN A 255 0.05 9.12 20.19
CA ASN A 255 1.51 9.08 20.24
C ASN A 255 2.02 7.71 19.77
N MET A 256 3.17 7.66 19.10
CA MET A 256 3.69 6.41 18.55
C MET A 256 3.89 5.30 19.61
N GLN A 257 4.13 5.66 20.88
CA GLN A 257 4.26 4.69 21.98
C GLN A 257 2.95 3.98 22.33
N GLU A 258 1.80 4.53 21.90
CA GLU A 258 0.47 3.95 22.08
C GLU A 258 0.06 3.07 20.90
N TRP A 259 0.82 3.11 19.80
CA TRP A 259 0.56 2.28 18.63
C TRP A 259 0.96 0.83 18.92
N LYS A 260 0.19 -0.10 18.36
CA LYS A 260 0.45 -1.53 18.49
C LYS A 260 0.96 -2.05 17.16
N ILE A 261 2.22 -2.48 17.13
CA ILE A 261 2.77 -3.18 15.97
C ILE A 261 2.01 -4.50 15.81
N VAL A 262 1.48 -4.74 14.61
CA VAL A 262 0.74 -5.97 14.29
C VAL A 262 1.66 -6.91 13.54
N GLU A 263 2.03 -8.00 14.20
CA GLU A 263 2.87 -9.03 13.59
C GLU A 263 2.15 -9.80 12.49
N HIS A 264 2.91 -10.18 11.46
CA HIS A 264 2.40 -11.04 10.39
C HIS A 264 2.30 -12.47 10.91
N THR A 265 1.12 -13.08 10.77
CA THR A 265 0.96 -14.52 11.00
C THR A 265 1.15 -15.25 9.67
N PRO A 266 2.21 -16.07 9.50
CA PRO A 266 2.35 -16.88 8.31
C PRO A 266 1.19 -17.86 8.20
N LEU A 267 0.63 -18.03 7.00
CA LEU A 267 -0.33 -19.12 6.79
C LEU A 267 0.34 -20.46 6.99
N ALA A 268 -0.31 -21.29 7.80
CA ALA A 268 0.15 -22.63 8.10
C ALA A 268 0.33 -23.42 6.79
N SER A 269 1.56 -23.86 6.54
CA SER A 269 1.87 -24.73 5.41
C SER A 269 1.21 -26.08 5.61
N ASP A 270 0.19 -26.35 4.80
CA ASP A 270 -0.24 -27.72 4.55
C ASP A 270 0.72 -28.32 3.51
N PRO A 271 1.51 -29.35 3.86
CA PRO A 271 2.48 -29.94 2.95
C PRO A 271 1.84 -30.78 1.84
N SER A 272 0.52 -31.02 1.87
CA SER A 272 -0.16 -31.74 0.80
C SER A 272 -0.34 -30.86 -0.44
N GLU A 273 0.16 -31.30 -1.61
CA GLU A 273 -0.07 -30.58 -2.87
C GLU A 273 -1.57 -30.47 -3.23
N GLU A 274 -2.39 -31.39 -2.73
CA GLU A 274 -3.85 -31.38 -2.87
C GLU A 274 -4.51 -30.20 -2.14
N ALA A 275 -3.81 -29.52 -1.23
CA ALA A 275 -4.29 -28.36 -0.51
C ALA A 275 -3.98 -27.01 -1.21
N ARG A 276 -3.47 -26.99 -2.44
CA ARG A 276 -3.20 -25.73 -3.16
C ARG A 276 -4.45 -25.22 -3.88
N THR A 277 -4.69 -23.91 -3.78
CA THR A 277 -5.80 -23.20 -4.42
C THR A 277 -5.28 -22.22 -5.46
N LYS A 278 -5.88 -22.28 -6.64
CA LYS A 278 -5.61 -21.34 -7.74
C LYS A 278 -6.55 -20.15 -7.68
N PHE A 279 -6.03 -18.98 -8.00
CA PHE A 279 -6.80 -17.74 -8.10
C PHE A 279 -6.23 -16.81 -9.18
N LYS A 280 -7.00 -15.78 -9.52
CA LYS A 280 -6.76 -14.83 -10.61
C LYS A 280 -6.71 -13.42 -10.04
N MET A 281 -5.59 -12.74 -10.24
CA MET A 281 -5.39 -11.37 -9.78
C MET A 281 -5.52 -10.40 -10.97
N PRO A 282 -6.58 -9.57 -11.04
CA PRO A 282 -6.71 -8.54 -12.06
C PRO A 282 -5.66 -7.45 -11.84
N LEU A 283 -5.05 -7.00 -12.94
CA LEU A 283 -3.99 -5.99 -12.97
C LEU A 283 -4.51 -4.69 -13.60
N MET A 284 -4.21 -3.54 -12.98
CA MET A 284 -4.57 -2.21 -13.50
C MET A 284 -3.49 -1.65 -14.44
N GLY A 285 -3.87 -0.73 -15.34
CA GLY A 285 -2.95 -0.02 -16.21
C GLY A 285 -2.84 -0.65 -17.60
N ASP A 286 -1.93 -0.16 -18.45
CA ASP A 286 -1.57 -0.74 -19.75
C ASP A 286 -0.41 -1.75 -19.65
N VAL A 287 0.09 -2.24 -20.79
CA VAL A 287 1.18 -3.24 -20.84
C VAL A 287 2.48 -2.70 -20.24
N GLU A 288 2.79 -1.43 -20.45
CA GLU A 288 4.04 -0.81 -19.99
C GLU A 288 4.02 -0.64 -18.48
N ARG A 289 2.89 -0.14 -17.95
CA ARG A 289 2.64 -0.04 -16.51
C ARG A 289 2.66 -1.40 -15.82
N ARG A 290 2.00 -2.41 -16.42
CA ARG A 290 1.90 -3.76 -15.83
C ARG A 290 3.16 -4.61 -16.04
N GLY A 291 4.00 -4.27 -17.02
CA GLY A 291 5.10 -5.10 -17.50
C GLY A 291 4.66 -6.40 -18.18
N THR A 292 3.40 -6.54 -18.59
CA THR A 292 2.85 -7.75 -19.21
C THR A 292 1.60 -7.48 -20.04
N GLU A 293 1.46 -8.21 -21.16
CA GLU A 293 0.26 -8.16 -22.02
C GLU A 293 -0.99 -8.69 -21.32
N LYS A 294 -0.81 -9.56 -20.32
CA LYS A 294 -1.92 -10.13 -19.55
C LYS A 294 -2.54 -9.07 -18.64
N ILE A 295 -3.86 -8.99 -18.67
CA ILE A 295 -4.67 -8.18 -17.72
C ILE A 295 -4.94 -8.90 -16.40
N VAL A 296 -4.61 -10.20 -16.31
CA VAL A 296 -4.83 -11.05 -15.14
C VAL A 296 -3.60 -11.93 -14.91
N ALA A 297 -3.02 -11.87 -13.71
CA ALA A 297 -2.03 -12.83 -13.24
C ALA A 297 -2.75 -14.07 -12.67
N LYS A 298 -2.23 -15.26 -12.95
CA LYS A 298 -2.75 -16.52 -12.42
C LYS A 298 -1.79 -17.01 -11.34
N LEU A 299 -2.32 -17.19 -10.15
CA LEU A 299 -1.53 -17.46 -8.95
C LEU A 299 -2.04 -18.71 -8.25
N GLU A 300 -1.17 -19.30 -7.44
CA GLU A 300 -1.45 -20.48 -6.66
C GLU A 300 -0.91 -20.31 -5.24
N SER A 301 -1.70 -20.64 -4.22
CA SER A 301 -1.33 -20.53 -2.81
C SER A 301 -1.99 -21.65 -1.99
N GLN A 302 -1.81 -21.62 -0.67
CA GLN A 302 -2.43 -22.57 0.26
C GLN A 302 -3.97 -22.41 0.27
N SER A 303 -4.72 -23.48 0.54
CA SER A 303 -6.19 -23.51 0.51
C SER A 303 -6.84 -22.54 1.50
N ASN A 304 -6.18 -22.27 2.62
CA ASN A 304 -6.63 -21.32 3.64
C ASN A 304 -6.48 -19.85 3.22
N ILE A 305 -5.87 -19.54 2.07
CA ILE A 305 -5.71 -18.16 1.59
C ILE A 305 -7.06 -17.43 1.43
N LYS A 306 -8.11 -18.17 1.07
CA LYS A 306 -9.47 -17.62 0.98
C LYS A 306 -10.00 -17.21 2.35
N ALA A 307 -9.73 -17.99 3.40
CA ALA A 307 -10.11 -17.64 4.77
C ALA A 307 -9.33 -16.41 5.25
N ALA A 308 -8.04 -16.31 4.90
CA ALA A 308 -7.22 -15.13 5.21
C ALA A 308 -7.74 -13.85 4.55
N MET A 309 -8.26 -13.93 3.31
CA MET A 309 -8.89 -12.79 2.63
C MET A 309 -10.21 -12.34 3.28
N MET A 310 -10.79 -13.18 4.14
CA MET A 310 -12.03 -12.89 4.87
C MET A 310 -11.78 -12.62 6.36
N GLU A 311 -10.52 -12.67 6.80
CA GLU A 311 -10.11 -12.40 8.18
C GLU A 311 -10.42 -10.95 8.55
N GLU A 312 -10.86 -10.74 9.79
CA GLU A 312 -11.38 -9.44 10.25
C GLU A 312 -10.29 -8.60 10.90
N SER A 313 -9.27 -9.23 11.48
CA SER A 313 -8.32 -8.53 12.35
C SER A 313 -6.86 -8.91 12.12
N LYS A 314 -6.57 -10.18 11.82
CA LYS A 314 -5.19 -10.68 11.77
C LYS A 314 -4.52 -10.39 10.42
N VAL A 315 -3.34 -9.79 10.50
CA VAL A 315 -2.48 -9.63 9.33
C VAL A 315 -1.82 -10.97 9.03
N THR A 316 -1.92 -11.38 7.77
CA THR A 316 -1.50 -12.71 7.35
C THR A 316 -0.48 -12.59 6.23
N SER A 317 0.61 -13.35 6.31
CA SER A 317 1.55 -13.50 5.20
C SER A 317 1.41 -14.88 4.56
N SER A 318 1.63 -14.95 3.25
CA SER A 318 1.58 -16.20 2.49
C SER A 318 2.55 -16.18 1.33
N ILE A 319 2.99 -17.37 0.93
CA ILE A 319 3.70 -17.55 -0.32
C ILE A 319 2.70 -17.83 -1.44
N VAL A 320 2.83 -17.10 -2.52
CA VAL A 320 2.07 -17.29 -3.76
C VAL A 320 3.03 -17.64 -4.88
N THR A 321 2.62 -18.55 -5.75
CA THR A 321 3.43 -18.98 -6.90
C THR A 321 2.73 -18.59 -8.18
N GLY A 322 3.47 -18.04 -9.16
CA GLY A 322 2.97 -17.83 -10.51
C GLY A 322 2.60 -19.17 -11.17
N GLU A 323 1.40 -19.27 -11.76
CA GLU A 323 0.99 -20.51 -12.44
C GLU A 323 1.99 -20.83 -13.56
N ARG A 324 2.66 -21.98 -13.43
CA ARG A 324 3.57 -22.47 -14.49
C ARG A 324 2.79 -22.56 -15.79
N ARG A 325 3.25 -21.90 -16.86
CA ARG A 325 2.74 -22.22 -18.19
C ARG A 325 3.04 -23.69 -18.39
N LYS A 326 2.00 -24.49 -18.64
CA LYS A 326 2.20 -25.84 -19.14
C LYS A 326 3.09 -25.67 -20.36
N ALA A 327 4.28 -26.25 -20.35
CA ALA A 327 5.08 -26.35 -21.55
C ALA A 327 4.13 -26.93 -22.60
N TRP A 328 3.87 -26.16 -23.65
CA TRP A 328 3.20 -26.69 -24.83
C TRP A 328 4.17 -27.72 -25.37
N PHE A 329 4.05 -28.96 -24.89
CA PHE A 329 4.61 -30.09 -25.59
C PHE A 329 3.80 -30.18 -26.89
N SER A 330 4.29 -29.48 -27.92
CA SER A 330 4.11 -29.87 -29.30
C SER A 330 4.74 -31.27 -29.44
N PHE A 331 4.04 -32.29 -28.98
CA PHE A 331 4.34 -33.65 -29.34
C PHE A 331 3.69 -33.86 -30.71
N MET A 332 4.52 -33.77 -31.75
CA MET A 332 4.21 -34.17 -33.13
C MET A 332 3.30 -33.27 -33.99
N GLY A 333 3.42 -31.93 -33.93
CA GLY A 333 2.97 -31.07 -35.04
C GLY A 333 1.48 -31.20 -35.45
N ILE A 334 0.62 -31.63 -34.54
CA ILE A 334 -0.83 -31.66 -34.75
C ILE A 334 -1.44 -30.71 -33.72
N GLU A 335 -2.01 -29.63 -34.22
CA GLU A 335 -2.85 -28.72 -33.43
C GLU A 335 -4.17 -29.44 -33.11
N PHE A 336 -4.54 -29.48 -31.83
CA PHE A 336 -5.89 -29.80 -31.37
C PHE A 336 -6.46 -28.61 -30.62
#